data_AF-A0A225DR97-F1
#
_entry.id   AF-A0A225DR97-F1
#
_cell.length_a   1.000
_cell.length_b   1.000
_cell.length_c   1.000
_cell.angle_alpha   90.00
_cell.angle_beta   90.00
_cell.angle_gamma   90.00
#
_symmetry.space_group_name_H-M   'P 1'
#
loop_
_entity.id
_entity.type
_entity.pdbx_description
1 polymer ?
#
loop_
_entity_poly.entity_id
_entity_poly.type
_entity_poly.pdbx_seq_one_letter_code
_entity_poly.pdbx_strand_id
1 'polypeptide(L)'
;MTLARCEVPEDVTKVLQLVGEGKRVLSLGDADVGLLRALEAQGCEITRTPVDRTDRRDNAPTPVQTSDDFDVVLAVNTLEHVRDPLALLKDVKKKVRRDGFLVARVPNVAHGSVRLAILTGRFPFADGYEPVRFFTYESLVALFEKAGFAIGVIERQEADVTPPDGPAEAGTADLLEKLSAAPEFRTLQFVVVAYPLPSPGLGWLQTRLRALAEQNAVATREAAEFRQDLAAIKGHVQLLIEQQESSLRRERQLQAKVLEVHDQLARRDEELRAAHRGAQESAARSDAADSELARREKYAFELLRELEKMTRYKDELEAGLGILSRNKDELEVRLVTVSRQKDEVEARLARFRRSLPGRVYRFIRGLWKK
;
A
#
# COMPACT_ATOMS: atom_id res chain seq x y z
N MET A 1 23.90 -9.14 -24.06
CA MET A 1 23.38 -9.42 -25.41
C MET A 1 21.94 -9.91 -25.29
N THR A 2 21.04 -8.96 -25.02
CA THR A 2 19.61 -9.24 -24.90
C THR A 2 19.01 -9.12 -26.29
N LEU A 3 18.54 -10.25 -26.84
CA LEU A 3 17.80 -10.30 -28.09
C LEU A 3 16.57 -9.40 -27.97
N ALA A 4 16.67 -8.19 -28.51
CA ALA A 4 15.52 -7.33 -28.71
C ALA A 4 14.55 -8.09 -29.63
N ARG A 5 13.40 -8.47 -29.08
CA ARG A 5 12.25 -8.91 -29.86
C ARG A 5 11.99 -7.82 -30.89
N CYS A 6 12.22 -8.10 -32.17
CA CYS A 6 11.76 -7.23 -33.24
C CYS A 6 10.23 -7.16 -33.11
N GLU A 7 9.73 -6.04 -32.59
CA GLU A 7 8.32 -5.70 -32.68
C GLU A 7 8.01 -5.53 -34.16
N VAL A 8 7.32 -6.53 -34.71
CA VAL A 8 6.78 -6.49 -36.06
C VAL A 8 5.70 -5.40 -36.05
N PRO A 9 5.74 -4.41 -36.96
CA PRO A 9 4.71 -3.37 -37.02
C PRO A 9 3.31 -3.99 -37.03
N GLU A 10 2.35 -3.38 -36.34
CA GLU A 10 0.97 -3.88 -36.21
C GLU A 10 0.34 -4.18 -37.60
N ASP A 11 0.72 -3.38 -38.59
CA ASP A 11 0.35 -3.52 -40.01
C ASP A 11 0.77 -4.85 -40.65
N VAL A 12 1.93 -5.38 -40.25
CA VAL A 12 2.49 -6.64 -40.75
C VAL A 12 1.84 -7.82 -40.03
N THR A 13 1.51 -7.67 -38.74
CA THR A 13 0.89 -8.72 -37.92
C THR A 13 -0.44 -9.21 -38.49
N LYS A 14 -1.27 -8.30 -39.01
CA LYS A 14 -2.58 -8.66 -39.58
C LYS A 14 -2.45 -9.45 -40.87
N VAL A 15 -1.55 -9.05 -41.78
CA VAL A 15 -1.30 -9.80 -43.02
C VAL A 15 -0.79 -11.20 -42.71
N LEU A 16 0.12 -11.35 -41.74
CA LEU A 16 0.61 -12.66 -41.28
C LEU A 16 -0.52 -13.58 -40.79
N GLN A 17 -1.42 -13.06 -39.96
CA GLN A 17 -2.58 -13.82 -39.46
C GLN A 17 -3.52 -14.28 -40.59
N LEU A 18 -3.71 -13.45 -41.62
CA LEU A 18 -4.58 -13.77 -42.75
C LEU A 18 -3.96 -14.80 -43.69
N VAL A 19 -2.63 -14.79 -43.87
CA VAL A 19 -1.93 -15.79 -44.70
C VAL A 19 -1.92 -17.16 -44.01
N GLY A 20 -1.65 -17.19 -42.71
CA GLY A 20 -1.50 -18.42 -41.93
C GLY A 20 -0.16 -19.12 -42.15
N GLU A 21 -0.04 -20.34 -41.61
CA GLU A 21 1.21 -21.09 -41.56
C GLU A 21 1.35 -22.13 -42.70
N GLY A 22 2.59 -22.44 -43.08
CA GLY A 22 2.92 -23.54 -43.99
C GLY A 22 2.36 -23.40 -45.41
N LYS A 23 2.16 -22.17 -45.90
CA LYS A 23 1.56 -21.89 -47.22
C LYS A 23 2.61 -21.67 -48.31
N ARG A 24 2.26 -22.01 -49.55
CA ARG A 24 3.00 -21.56 -50.74
C ARG A 24 2.52 -20.18 -51.16
N VAL A 25 3.37 -19.18 -51.01
CA VAL A 25 3.02 -17.77 -51.15
C VAL A 25 3.70 -17.18 -52.37
N LEU A 26 2.92 -16.55 -53.26
CA LEU A 26 3.45 -15.72 -54.35
C LEU A 26 3.43 -14.25 -53.95
N SER A 27 4.59 -13.64 -53.80
CA SER A 27 4.72 -12.20 -53.56
C SER A 27 4.85 -11.43 -54.87
N LEU A 28 3.90 -10.52 -55.13
CA LEU A 28 3.91 -9.63 -56.29
C LEU A 28 4.69 -8.34 -55.99
N GLY A 29 5.73 -8.08 -56.77
CA GLY A 29 6.56 -6.88 -56.64
C GLY A 29 7.41 -6.88 -55.37
N ASP A 30 7.79 -5.68 -54.93
CA ASP A 30 8.63 -5.49 -53.76
C ASP A 30 7.79 -5.36 -52.49
N ALA A 31 7.27 -6.49 -52.02
CA ALA A 31 6.67 -6.58 -50.71
C ALA A 31 7.71 -6.30 -49.60
N ASP A 32 7.22 -5.87 -48.43
CA ASP A 32 8.04 -5.56 -47.27
C ASP A 32 8.93 -6.75 -46.85
N VAL A 33 10.24 -6.51 -46.71
CA VAL A 33 11.22 -7.57 -46.38
C VAL A 33 10.96 -8.17 -44.99
N GLY A 34 10.48 -7.37 -44.04
CA GLY A 34 10.11 -7.83 -42.71
C GLY A 34 8.91 -8.78 -42.75
N LEU A 35 7.87 -8.44 -43.53
CA LEU A 35 6.71 -9.31 -43.77
C LEU A 35 7.14 -10.66 -44.38
N LEU A 36 7.96 -10.64 -45.42
CA LEU A 36 8.40 -11.88 -46.08
C LEU A 36 9.20 -12.78 -45.12
N ARG A 37 10.13 -12.19 -44.34
CA ARG A 37 10.87 -12.96 -43.31
C ARG A 37 9.96 -13.56 -42.24
N ALA A 38 8.94 -12.82 -41.82
CA ALA A 38 8.00 -13.29 -40.82
C ALA A 38 7.12 -14.44 -41.36
N LEU A 39 6.77 -14.41 -42.64
CA LEU A 39 6.08 -15.52 -43.32
C LEU A 39 6.98 -16.76 -43.45
N GLU A 40 8.25 -16.60 -43.80
CA GLU A 40 9.21 -17.70 -43.81
C GLU A 40 9.35 -18.34 -42.42
N ALA A 41 9.35 -17.52 -41.36
CA ALA A 41 9.36 -18.00 -39.98
C ALA A 41 8.09 -18.78 -39.59
N GLN A 42 6.96 -18.54 -40.28
CA GLN A 42 5.72 -19.33 -40.17
C GLN A 42 5.73 -20.59 -41.05
N GLY A 43 6.88 -20.94 -41.62
CA GLY A 43 7.05 -22.11 -42.49
C GLY A 43 6.47 -21.94 -43.88
N CYS A 44 6.15 -20.71 -44.31
CA CYS A 44 5.67 -20.46 -45.67
C CYS A 44 6.82 -20.51 -46.69
N GLU A 45 6.53 -21.07 -47.86
CA GLU A 45 7.45 -21.08 -49.01
C GLU A 45 7.13 -19.89 -49.91
N ILE A 46 8.06 -18.96 -50.07
CA ILE A 46 7.82 -17.69 -50.77
C ILE A 46 8.47 -17.70 -52.14
N THR A 47 7.64 -17.54 -53.17
CA THR A 47 8.08 -17.22 -54.54
C THR A 47 7.86 -15.73 -54.80
N ARG A 48 8.87 -15.03 -55.30
CA ARG A 48 8.76 -13.59 -55.62
C ARG A 48 8.72 -13.41 -57.12
N THR A 49 7.79 -12.60 -57.61
CA THR A 49 7.76 -12.17 -59.01
C THR A 49 7.84 -10.66 -59.07
N PRO A 50 8.78 -10.08 -59.84
CA PRO A 50 8.76 -8.65 -60.08
C PRO A 50 7.46 -8.27 -60.78
N VAL A 51 6.96 -7.08 -60.47
CA VAL A 51 5.86 -6.46 -61.20
C VAL A 51 6.40 -5.14 -61.71
N ASP A 52 6.36 -4.95 -63.03
CA ASP A 52 6.92 -3.77 -63.68
C ASP A 52 6.22 -2.50 -63.16
N ARG A 53 6.99 -1.69 -62.44
CA ARG A 53 6.56 -0.38 -61.90
C ARG A 53 6.84 0.74 -62.90
N THR A 54 7.64 0.49 -63.94
CA THR A 54 8.23 1.52 -64.80
C THR A 54 7.64 1.52 -66.20
N ASP A 55 7.15 2.70 -66.57
CA ASP A 55 6.92 3.34 -67.87
C ASP A 55 7.29 2.62 -69.19
N ARG A 56 6.87 1.37 -69.40
CA ARG A 56 6.76 0.85 -70.77
C ARG A 56 5.61 1.59 -71.46
N ARG A 57 5.96 2.37 -72.49
CA ARG A 57 5.04 3.03 -73.44
C ARG A 57 4.03 2.05 -74.06
N ASP A 58 4.34 0.76 -73.99
CA ASP A 58 3.46 -0.32 -74.40
C ASP A 58 2.58 -0.66 -73.20
N ASN A 59 1.27 -0.41 -73.28
CA ASN A 59 0.25 -0.82 -72.30
C ASN A 59 0.13 -2.35 -72.16
N ALA A 60 1.18 -3.12 -72.44
CA ALA A 60 1.20 -4.55 -72.30
C ALA A 60 1.19 -4.91 -70.80
N PRO A 61 0.26 -5.76 -70.35
CA PRO A 61 0.22 -6.19 -68.96
C PRO A 61 1.49 -6.97 -68.62
N THR A 62 2.08 -6.72 -67.45
CA THR A 62 3.19 -7.52 -66.93
C THR A 62 2.67 -8.91 -66.58
N PRO A 63 3.02 -9.97 -67.34
CA PRO A 63 2.55 -11.30 -67.03
C PRO A 63 3.20 -11.79 -65.75
N VAL A 64 2.46 -12.54 -64.93
CA VAL A 64 2.99 -13.20 -63.74
C VAL A 64 3.80 -14.41 -64.20
N GLN A 65 5.14 -14.29 -64.14
CA GLN A 65 6.10 -15.24 -64.71
C GLN A 65 6.30 -16.48 -63.81
N THR A 66 5.26 -17.28 -63.63
CA THR A 66 5.33 -18.56 -62.90
C THR A 66 4.38 -19.60 -63.48
N SER A 67 4.76 -20.88 -63.47
CA SER A 67 3.89 -21.99 -63.89
C SER A 67 3.12 -22.62 -62.73
N ASP A 68 3.44 -22.26 -61.49
CA ASP A 68 2.89 -22.90 -60.30
C ASP A 68 1.62 -22.23 -59.80
N ASP A 69 0.77 -23.02 -59.13
CA ASP A 69 -0.40 -22.53 -58.40
C ASP A 69 -0.04 -22.30 -56.93
N PHE A 70 -0.51 -21.19 -56.38
CA PHE A 70 -0.18 -20.74 -55.03
C PHE A 70 -1.36 -20.84 -54.09
N ASP A 71 -1.03 -21.05 -52.83
CA ASP A 71 -1.97 -21.09 -51.73
C ASP A 71 -2.50 -19.69 -51.45
N VAL A 72 -1.59 -18.74 -51.47
CA VAL A 72 -1.84 -17.33 -51.22
C VAL A 72 -1.03 -16.51 -52.21
N VAL A 73 -1.66 -15.50 -52.81
CA VAL A 73 -0.94 -14.47 -53.55
C VAL A 73 -0.96 -13.18 -52.72
N LEU A 74 0.17 -12.48 -52.64
CA LEU A 74 0.32 -11.22 -51.92
C LEU A 74 0.50 -10.06 -52.89
N ALA A 75 -0.39 -9.08 -52.81
CA ALA A 75 -0.31 -7.79 -53.48
C ALA A 75 -0.18 -6.68 -52.42
N VAL A 76 0.94 -6.65 -51.72
CA VAL A 76 1.22 -5.69 -50.65
C VAL A 76 2.06 -4.56 -51.22
N ASN A 77 1.49 -3.35 -51.24
CA ASN A 77 2.09 -2.16 -51.85
C ASN A 77 2.47 -2.38 -53.33
N THR A 78 1.52 -2.97 -54.06
CA THR A 78 1.69 -3.36 -55.45
C THR A 78 0.72 -2.62 -56.36
N LEU A 79 -0.57 -2.65 -56.06
CA LEU A 79 -1.63 -2.23 -57.00
C LEU A 79 -1.58 -0.74 -57.34
N GLU A 80 -1.13 0.10 -56.42
CA GLU A 80 -0.94 1.54 -56.59
C GLU A 80 0.21 1.89 -57.56
N HIS A 81 1.16 0.97 -57.75
CA HIS A 81 2.32 1.15 -58.62
C HIS A 81 2.13 0.49 -60.00
N VAL A 82 0.97 -0.12 -60.26
CA VAL A 82 0.67 -0.84 -61.51
C VAL A 82 -0.26 -0.02 -62.38
N ARG A 83 0.10 0.15 -63.65
CA ARG A 83 -0.70 0.94 -64.61
C ARG A 83 -2.05 0.29 -64.92
N ASP A 84 -2.10 -1.03 -65.11
CA ASP A 84 -3.34 -1.80 -65.30
C ASP A 84 -3.52 -2.87 -64.20
N PRO A 85 -4.01 -2.48 -63.01
CA PRO A 85 -4.20 -3.41 -61.91
C PRO A 85 -5.30 -4.45 -62.23
N LEU A 86 -6.24 -4.14 -63.14
CA LEU A 86 -7.29 -5.09 -63.53
C LEU A 86 -6.71 -6.24 -64.34
N ALA A 87 -5.84 -5.95 -65.31
CA ALA A 87 -5.16 -6.98 -66.09
C ALA A 87 -4.25 -7.85 -65.20
N LEU A 88 -3.50 -7.23 -64.28
CA LEU A 88 -2.68 -7.96 -63.30
C LEU A 88 -3.53 -8.92 -62.46
N LEU A 89 -4.63 -8.45 -61.88
CA LEU A 89 -5.50 -9.29 -61.05
C LEU A 89 -6.13 -10.44 -61.85
N LYS A 90 -6.50 -10.21 -63.11
CA LYS A 90 -6.99 -11.29 -64.00
C LYS A 90 -5.94 -12.35 -64.27
N ASP A 91 -4.66 -11.98 -64.32
CA ASP A 91 -3.57 -12.94 -64.49
C ASP A 91 -3.25 -13.67 -63.18
N VAL A 92 -3.19 -12.95 -62.06
CA VAL A 92 -3.06 -13.49 -60.70
C VAL A 92 -4.12 -14.53 -60.41
N LYS A 93 -5.38 -14.29 -60.83
CA LYS A 93 -6.49 -15.24 -60.65
C LYS A 93 -6.16 -16.65 -61.17
N LYS A 94 -5.35 -16.75 -62.24
CA LYS A 94 -4.94 -18.03 -62.84
C LYS A 94 -3.82 -18.74 -62.07
N LYS A 95 -3.20 -18.06 -61.11
CA LYS A 95 -2.10 -18.56 -60.27
C LYS A 95 -2.55 -18.90 -58.85
N VAL A 96 -3.81 -18.60 -58.53
CA VAL A 96 -4.39 -18.96 -57.23
C VAL A 96 -5.00 -20.34 -57.35
N ARG A 97 -4.60 -21.27 -56.48
CA ARG A 97 -5.19 -22.61 -56.42
C ARG A 97 -6.70 -22.53 -56.13
N ARG A 98 -7.43 -23.63 -56.34
CA ARG A 98 -8.90 -23.69 -56.16
C ARG A 98 -9.39 -23.19 -54.79
N ASP A 99 -8.66 -23.53 -53.73
CA ASP A 99 -8.97 -23.14 -52.34
C ASP A 99 -8.01 -22.05 -51.82
N GLY A 100 -7.34 -21.35 -52.74
CA GLY A 100 -6.42 -20.25 -52.44
C GLY A 100 -7.12 -18.91 -52.43
N PHE A 101 -6.37 -17.90 -52.04
CA PHE A 101 -6.87 -16.52 -51.99
C PHE A 101 -5.76 -15.51 -52.27
N LEU A 102 -6.17 -14.29 -52.58
CA LEU A 102 -5.32 -13.13 -52.71
C LEU A 102 -5.44 -12.28 -51.45
N VAL A 103 -4.32 -11.90 -50.85
CA VAL A 103 -4.25 -10.85 -49.84
C VAL A 103 -3.65 -9.61 -50.46
N ALA A 104 -4.36 -8.49 -50.40
CA ALA A 104 -3.88 -7.21 -50.90
C ALA A 104 -3.87 -6.17 -49.79
N ARG A 105 -2.83 -5.33 -49.77
CA ARG A 105 -2.80 -4.11 -48.95
C ARG A 105 -2.76 -2.92 -49.88
N VAL A 106 -3.75 -2.04 -49.77
CA VAL A 106 -3.96 -0.95 -50.72
C VAL A 106 -4.19 0.37 -49.98
N PRO A 107 -3.38 1.41 -50.26
CA PRO A 107 -3.57 2.75 -49.72
C PRO A 107 -4.92 3.35 -50.10
N ASN A 108 -5.49 4.14 -49.19
CA ASN A 108 -6.75 4.85 -49.40
C ASN A 108 -6.51 6.34 -49.67
N VAL A 109 -6.83 6.81 -50.88
CA VAL A 109 -6.73 8.23 -51.23
C VAL A 109 -7.80 9.09 -50.55
N ALA A 110 -8.86 8.46 -50.00
CA ALA A 110 -9.90 9.15 -49.25
C ALA A 110 -9.54 9.45 -47.79
N HIS A 111 -8.35 9.01 -47.33
CA HIS A 111 -7.87 9.30 -45.99
C HIS A 111 -7.78 10.81 -45.73
N GLY A 112 -8.06 11.22 -44.49
CA GLY A 112 -8.15 12.61 -44.10
C GLY A 112 -6.86 13.40 -44.35
N SER A 113 -5.68 12.80 -44.10
CA SER A 113 -4.41 13.49 -44.35
C SER A 113 -4.23 13.86 -45.83
N VAL A 114 -4.64 12.99 -46.74
CA VAL A 114 -4.56 13.21 -48.20
C VAL A 114 -5.55 14.29 -48.62
N ARG A 115 -6.80 14.19 -48.16
CA ARG A 115 -7.84 15.15 -48.48
C ARG A 115 -7.52 16.55 -47.97
N LEU A 116 -7.00 16.66 -46.75
CA LEU A 116 -6.58 17.94 -46.17
C LEU A 116 -5.36 18.51 -46.88
N ALA A 117 -4.36 17.69 -47.22
CA ALA A 117 -3.22 18.14 -48.01
C ALA A 117 -3.68 18.75 -49.35
N ILE A 118 -4.53 18.03 -50.09
CA ILE A 118 -5.08 18.51 -51.37
C ILE A 118 -5.90 19.79 -51.19
N LEU A 119 -6.72 19.88 -50.14
CA LEU A 119 -7.50 21.07 -49.82
C LEU A 119 -6.59 22.30 -49.56
N THR A 120 -5.41 22.10 -48.96
CA THR A 120 -4.39 23.13 -48.77
C THR A 120 -3.51 23.38 -49.99
N GLY A 121 -3.83 22.79 -51.15
CA GLY A 121 -3.07 22.95 -52.39
C GLY A 121 -1.77 22.12 -52.45
N ARG A 122 -1.60 21.13 -51.56
CA ARG A 122 -0.42 20.26 -51.50
C ARG A 122 -0.74 18.85 -52.00
N PHE A 123 0.17 18.27 -52.76
CA PHE A 123 0.11 16.86 -53.13
C PHE A 123 0.98 16.03 -52.18
N PRO A 124 0.41 15.11 -51.38
CA PRO A 124 1.11 14.49 -50.25
C PRO A 124 2.13 13.40 -50.65
N PHE A 125 2.33 13.15 -51.94
CA PHE A 125 3.15 12.05 -52.46
C PHE A 125 4.39 12.52 -53.24
N ALA A 126 4.90 13.71 -52.93
CA ALA A 126 6.01 14.31 -53.68
C ALA A 126 7.40 13.74 -53.34
N ASP A 127 7.56 13.03 -52.22
CA ASP A 127 8.86 12.59 -51.71
C ASP A 127 9.04 11.05 -51.77
N GLY A 128 9.54 10.54 -52.90
CA GLY A 128 10.05 9.16 -53.03
C GLY A 128 9.00 8.03 -53.07
N TYR A 129 7.72 8.34 -52.88
CA TYR A 129 6.61 7.41 -53.05
C TYR A 129 5.67 7.92 -54.16
N GLU A 130 5.74 7.30 -55.33
CA GLU A 130 5.04 7.73 -56.54
C GLU A 130 3.99 6.69 -56.99
N PRO A 131 2.79 6.67 -56.37
CA PRO A 131 1.68 5.85 -56.85
C PRO A 131 1.16 6.40 -58.19
N VAL A 132 0.93 5.50 -59.14
CA VAL A 132 0.31 5.81 -60.45
C VAL A 132 -1.19 5.52 -60.47
N ARG A 133 -1.71 4.87 -59.41
CA ARG A 133 -3.12 4.58 -59.18
C ARG A 133 -3.51 4.93 -57.76
N PHE A 134 -4.72 5.46 -57.61
CA PHE A 134 -5.32 5.86 -56.36
C PHE A 134 -6.64 5.12 -56.16
N PHE A 135 -6.87 4.62 -54.94
CA PHE A 135 -8.05 3.83 -54.63
C PHE A 135 -8.84 4.45 -53.49
N THR A 136 -10.16 4.43 -53.65
CA THR A 136 -11.13 4.59 -52.56
C THR A 136 -11.71 3.21 -52.28
N TYR A 137 -12.50 3.07 -51.20
CA TYR A 137 -13.23 1.84 -50.94
C TYR A 137 -14.02 1.34 -52.16
N GLU A 138 -14.82 2.22 -52.78
CA GLU A 138 -15.66 1.88 -53.92
C GLU A 138 -14.86 1.46 -55.16
N SER A 139 -13.78 2.20 -55.48
CA SER A 139 -12.97 1.86 -56.67
C SER A 139 -12.14 0.59 -56.47
N LEU A 140 -11.71 0.32 -55.22
CA LEU A 140 -11.05 -0.93 -54.85
C LEU A 140 -12.00 -2.12 -55.01
N VAL A 141 -13.20 -2.04 -54.42
CA VAL A 141 -14.21 -3.10 -54.54
C VAL A 141 -14.56 -3.37 -56.00
N ALA A 142 -14.81 -2.32 -56.79
CA ALA A 142 -15.12 -2.44 -58.20
C ALA A 142 -13.97 -3.08 -59.00
N LEU A 143 -12.71 -2.81 -58.65
CA LEU A 143 -11.54 -3.42 -59.28
C LEU A 143 -11.53 -4.95 -59.05
N PHE A 144 -11.66 -5.39 -57.80
CA PHE A 144 -11.68 -6.82 -57.47
C PHE A 144 -12.87 -7.54 -58.10
N GLU A 145 -14.05 -6.92 -58.10
CA GLU A 145 -15.24 -7.52 -58.69
C GLU A 145 -15.11 -7.69 -60.20
N LYS A 146 -14.60 -6.67 -60.91
CA LYS A 146 -14.31 -6.73 -62.36
C LYS A 146 -13.20 -7.71 -62.70
N ALA A 147 -12.26 -7.94 -61.79
CA ALA A 147 -11.24 -8.98 -61.94
C ALA A 147 -11.79 -10.40 -61.69
N GLY A 148 -13.04 -10.51 -61.22
CA GLY A 148 -13.69 -11.79 -60.96
C GLY A 148 -13.25 -12.42 -59.64
N PHE A 149 -12.98 -11.60 -58.63
CA PHE A 149 -12.80 -12.03 -57.25
C PHE A 149 -14.03 -11.68 -56.41
N ALA A 150 -14.30 -12.47 -55.38
CA ALA A 150 -15.22 -12.11 -54.31
C ALA A 150 -14.43 -11.74 -53.06
N ILE A 151 -14.73 -10.59 -52.47
CA ILE A 151 -14.06 -10.13 -51.27
C ILE A 151 -14.72 -10.80 -50.06
N GLY A 152 -13.93 -11.56 -49.29
CA GLY A 152 -14.39 -12.24 -48.08
C GLY A 152 -13.96 -11.55 -46.78
N VAL A 153 -12.93 -10.70 -46.83
CA VAL A 153 -12.47 -9.90 -45.69
C VAL A 153 -12.07 -8.51 -46.20
N ILE A 154 -12.52 -7.46 -45.49
CA ILE A 154 -12.04 -6.09 -45.68
C ILE A 154 -11.74 -5.51 -44.30
N GLU A 155 -10.46 -5.32 -44.04
CA GLU A 155 -9.97 -4.70 -42.83
C GLU A 155 -9.57 -3.26 -43.14
N ARG A 156 -9.99 -2.34 -42.26
CA ARG A 156 -9.62 -0.92 -42.32
C ARG A 156 -8.52 -0.69 -41.31
N GLN A 157 -7.34 -0.34 -41.78
CA GLN A 157 -6.27 0.12 -40.92
C GLN A 157 -6.43 1.62 -40.74
N GLU A 158 -6.92 2.02 -39.57
CA GLU A 158 -7.13 3.42 -39.21
C GLU A 158 -5.81 4.07 -38.79
N ALA A 159 -5.66 5.35 -39.09
CA ALA A 159 -4.57 6.18 -38.59
C ALA A 159 -5.11 7.55 -38.18
N ASP A 160 -4.45 8.19 -37.22
CA ASP A 160 -4.82 9.52 -36.79
C ASP A 160 -4.66 10.53 -37.93
N VAL A 161 -5.67 11.40 -38.09
CA VAL A 161 -5.65 12.47 -39.08
C VAL A 161 -5.07 13.72 -38.43
N THR A 162 -3.75 13.89 -38.57
CA THR A 162 -3.08 15.12 -38.12
C THR A 162 -3.05 16.15 -39.24
N PRO A 163 -3.47 17.41 -39.00
CA PRO A 163 -3.32 18.48 -39.98
C PRO A 163 -1.84 18.72 -40.31
N PRO A 164 -1.50 18.90 -41.59
CA PRO A 164 -0.10 19.00 -42.02
C PRO A 164 0.64 20.29 -41.61
N ASP A 165 -0.02 21.27 -40.97
CA ASP A 165 0.59 22.56 -40.53
C ASP A 165 0.53 22.81 -39.00
N GLY A 166 0.34 21.76 -38.18
CA GLY A 166 0.31 21.88 -36.71
C GLY A 166 -1.11 21.88 -36.10
N PRO A 167 -1.26 22.26 -34.81
CA PRO A 167 -2.54 22.13 -34.12
C PRO A 167 -3.62 23.01 -34.76
N ALA A 168 -4.77 22.39 -34.97
CA ALA A 168 -5.91 22.99 -35.66
C ALA A 168 -6.45 24.23 -34.91
N GLU A 169 -6.69 25.34 -35.62
CA GLU A 169 -7.35 26.52 -35.04
C GLU A 169 -8.73 26.16 -34.45
N ALA A 170 -9.19 26.93 -33.45
CA ALA A 170 -10.51 26.73 -32.84
C ALA A 170 -11.62 26.81 -33.89
N GLY A 171 -12.28 25.68 -34.17
CA GLY A 171 -13.26 25.48 -35.24
C GLY A 171 -12.89 24.35 -36.22
N THR A 172 -11.59 24.10 -36.39
CA THR A 172 -11.09 23.00 -37.23
C THR A 172 -11.25 21.65 -36.53
N ALA A 173 -11.19 21.62 -35.20
CA ALA A 173 -11.41 20.40 -34.39
C ALA A 173 -12.83 19.84 -34.55
N ASP A 174 -13.87 20.68 -34.48
CA ASP A 174 -15.27 20.26 -34.67
C ASP A 174 -15.52 19.73 -36.09
N LEU A 175 -14.91 20.35 -37.10
CA LEU A 175 -14.97 19.85 -38.47
C LEU A 175 -14.26 18.51 -38.62
N LEU A 176 -13.07 18.34 -38.03
CA LEU A 176 -12.33 17.07 -38.06
C LEU A 176 -13.10 15.96 -37.34
N GLU A 177 -13.77 16.26 -36.23
CA GLU A 177 -14.63 15.32 -35.53
C GLU A 177 -15.80 14.86 -36.42
N LYS A 178 -16.50 15.81 -37.06
CA LYS A 178 -17.58 15.50 -38.02
C LYS A 178 -17.10 14.68 -39.21
N LEU A 179 -15.93 15.01 -39.77
CA LEU A 179 -15.36 14.28 -40.90
C LEU A 179 -14.89 12.88 -40.48
N SER A 180 -14.42 12.71 -39.24
CA SER A 180 -13.99 11.43 -38.69
C SER A 180 -15.15 10.43 -38.50
N ALA A 181 -16.40 10.91 -38.51
CA ALA A 181 -17.56 10.03 -38.57
C ALA A 181 -17.60 9.18 -39.86
N ALA A 182 -17.01 9.65 -40.96
CA ALA A 182 -16.87 8.87 -42.19
C ALA A 182 -15.73 7.84 -42.04
N PRO A 183 -15.99 6.51 -42.18
CA PRO A 183 -14.98 5.47 -41.98
C PRO A 183 -13.73 5.65 -42.85
N GLU A 184 -13.94 6.03 -44.11
CA GLU A 184 -12.84 6.17 -45.08
C GLU A 184 -11.98 7.42 -44.84
N PHE A 185 -12.45 8.37 -44.03
CA PHE A 185 -11.63 9.50 -43.60
C PHE A 185 -10.55 9.07 -42.60
N ARG A 186 -10.87 8.11 -41.71
CA ARG A 186 -9.93 7.54 -40.73
C ARG A 186 -9.09 6.40 -41.28
N THR A 187 -9.53 5.77 -42.38
CA THR A 187 -8.86 4.59 -42.95
C THR A 187 -7.67 5.02 -43.80
N LEU A 188 -6.46 4.68 -43.36
CA LEU A 188 -5.23 4.94 -44.11
C LEU A 188 -5.07 3.97 -45.28
N GLN A 189 -5.36 2.70 -45.03
CA GLN A 189 -5.23 1.63 -46.02
C GLN A 189 -6.20 0.48 -45.74
N PHE A 190 -6.47 -0.30 -46.78
CA PHE A 190 -7.30 -1.50 -46.72
C PHE A 190 -6.44 -2.74 -46.77
N VAL A 191 -6.77 -3.75 -45.97
CA VAL A 191 -6.27 -5.12 -46.16
C VAL A 191 -7.43 -5.99 -46.59
N VAL A 192 -7.31 -6.61 -47.77
CA VAL A 192 -8.40 -7.34 -48.42
C VAL A 192 -7.99 -8.80 -48.59
N VAL A 193 -8.89 -9.72 -48.24
CA VAL A 193 -8.81 -11.13 -48.66
C VAL A 193 -9.86 -11.38 -49.72
N ALA A 194 -9.40 -11.80 -50.90
CA ALA A 194 -10.25 -11.98 -52.06
C ALA A 194 -10.09 -13.39 -52.65
N TYR A 195 -11.21 -14.03 -52.94
CA TYR A 195 -11.29 -15.39 -53.45
C TYR A 195 -11.59 -15.39 -54.95
N PRO A 196 -10.87 -16.17 -55.77
CA PRO A 196 -11.14 -16.24 -57.20
C PRO A 196 -12.51 -16.88 -57.46
N LEU A 197 -13.37 -16.22 -58.24
CA LEU A 197 -14.64 -16.84 -58.61
C LEU A 197 -14.43 -17.99 -59.62
N PRO A 198 -15.15 -19.11 -59.46
CA PRO A 198 -15.02 -20.25 -60.37
C PRO A 198 -15.53 -19.95 -61.78
N SER A 199 -16.52 -19.06 -61.91
CA SER A 199 -17.07 -18.63 -63.19
C SER A 199 -17.41 -17.14 -63.18
N PRO A 200 -17.44 -16.48 -64.35
CA PRO A 200 -18.02 -15.14 -64.49
C PRO A 200 -19.52 -15.12 -64.12
N GLY A 201 -20.08 -13.92 -63.91
CA GLY A 201 -21.52 -13.73 -63.71
C GLY A 201 -22.06 -14.00 -62.30
N LEU A 202 -21.18 -14.33 -61.34
CA LEU A 202 -21.56 -14.55 -59.93
C LEU A 202 -21.62 -13.25 -59.10
N GLY A 203 -22.18 -12.17 -59.66
CA GLY A 203 -22.25 -10.86 -59.01
C GLY A 203 -23.04 -10.87 -57.70
N TRP A 204 -24.07 -11.70 -57.60
CA TRP A 204 -24.82 -11.91 -56.36
C TRP A 204 -23.95 -12.50 -55.24
N LEU A 205 -23.02 -13.40 -55.58
CA LEU A 205 -22.11 -14.02 -54.62
C LEU A 205 -21.06 -13.00 -54.15
N GLN A 206 -20.52 -12.19 -55.06
CA GLN A 206 -19.63 -11.07 -54.71
C GLN A 206 -20.31 -10.11 -53.73
N THR A 207 -21.56 -9.72 -54.04
CA THR A 207 -22.36 -8.85 -53.20
C THR A 207 -22.62 -9.46 -51.81
N ARG A 208 -23.00 -10.74 -51.77
CA ARG A 208 -23.28 -11.44 -50.50
C ARG A 208 -22.02 -11.62 -49.66
N LEU A 209 -20.90 -12.02 -50.26
CA LEU A 209 -19.63 -12.18 -49.55
C LEU A 209 -19.11 -10.85 -49.04
N ARG A 210 -19.20 -9.77 -49.82
CA ARG A 210 -18.85 -8.42 -49.35
C ARG A 210 -19.73 -8.00 -48.16
N ALA A 211 -21.04 -8.19 -48.24
CA ALA A 211 -21.94 -7.83 -47.13
C ALA A 211 -21.61 -8.64 -45.86
N LEU A 212 -21.28 -9.93 -46.00
CA LEU A 212 -20.83 -10.75 -44.88
C LEU A 212 -19.46 -10.30 -44.35
N ALA A 213 -18.54 -9.91 -45.23
CA ALA A 213 -17.23 -9.40 -44.86
C ALA A 213 -17.35 -8.09 -44.05
N GLU A 214 -18.24 -7.18 -44.47
CA GLU A 214 -18.53 -5.94 -43.75
C GLU A 214 -19.17 -6.21 -42.38
N GLN A 215 -20.18 -7.09 -42.31
CA GLN A 215 -20.81 -7.48 -41.05
C GLN A 215 -19.81 -8.14 -40.09
N ASN A 216 -18.94 -9.01 -40.61
CA ASN A 216 -17.91 -9.67 -39.82
C ASN A 216 -16.88 -8.66 -39.32
N ALA A 217 -16.44 -7.72 -40.16
CA ALA A 217 -15.52 -6.65 -39.75
C ALA A 217 -16.10 -5.82 -38.59
N VAL A 218 -17.37 -5.42 -38.68
CA VAL A 218 -18.08 -4.72 -37.57
C VAL A 218 -18.12 -5.58 -36.31
N ALA A 219 -18.57 -6.83 -36.43
CA ALA A 219 -18.65 -7.74 -35.29
C ALA A 219 -17.27 -8.00 -34.63
N THR A 220 -16.21 -8.12 -35.43
CA THR A 220 -14.85 -8.29 -34.89
C THR A 220 -14.35 -7.05 -34.16
N ARG A 221 -14.71 -5.84 -34.62
CA ARG A 221 -14.38 -4.58 -33.95
C ARG A 221 -15.11 -4.46 -32.62
N GLU A 222 -16.42 -4.65 -32.61
CA GLU A 222 -17.23 -4.62 -31.37
C GLU A 222 -16.71 -5.67 -30.37
N ALA A 223 -16.39 -6.88 -30.84
CA ALA A 223 -15.82 -7.91 -29.99
C ALA A 223 -14.42 -7.57 -29.46
N ALA A 224 -13.63 -6.77 -30.17
CA ALA A 224 -12.32 -6.29 -29.71
C ALA A 224 -12.47 -5.18 -28.65
N GLU A 225 -13.39 -4.24 -28.88
CA GLU A 225 -13.75 -3.17 -27.94
C GLU A 225 -14.27 -3.77 -26.62
N PHE A 226 -15.25 -4.69 -26.67
CA PHE A 226 -15.72 -5.37 -25.47
C PHE A 226 -14.63 -6.17 -24.74
N ARG A 227 -13.68 -6.75 -25.48
CA ARG A 227 -12.54 -7.46 -24.86
C ARG A 227 -11.62 -6.49 -24.10
N GLN A 228 -11.38 -5.29 -24.63
CA GLN A 228 -10.61 -4.25 -23.95
C GLN A 228 -11.34 -3.76 -22.70
N ASP A 229 -12.65 -3.48 -22.80
CA ASP A 229 -13.46 -3.06 -21.65
C ASP A 229 -13.47 -4.12 -20.55
N LEU A 230 -13.65 -5.39 -20.90
CA LEU A 230 -13.57 -6.49 -19.94
C LEU A 230 -12.20 -6.60 -19.29
N ALA A 231 -11.11 -6.38 -20.04
CA ALA A 231 -9.77 -6.37 -19.48
C ALA A 231 -9.57 -5.21 -18.50
N ALA A 232 -10.07 -4.01 -18.82
CA ALA A 232 -10.02 -2.84 -17.96
C ALA A 232 -10.84 -3.05 -16.67
N ILE A 233 -12.08 -3.55 -16.79
CA ILE A 233 -12.95 -3.88 -15.65
C ILE A 233 -12.28 -4.94 -14.76
N LYS A 234 -11.71 -6.00 -15.36
CA LYS A 234 -10.99 -7.04 -14.61
C LYS A 234 -9.81 -6.45 -13.84
N GLY A 235 -9.06 -5.54 -14.45
CA GLY A 235 -7.98 -4.81 -13.78
C GLY A 235 -8.48 -3.99 -12.57
N HIS A 236 -9.61 -3.29 -12.74
CA HIS A 236 -10.21 -2.51 -11.65
C HIS A 236 -10.71 -3.40 -10.49
N VAL A 237 -11.36 -4.51 -10.80
CA VAL A 237 -11.82 -5.49 -9.80
C VAL A 237 -10.63 -6.07 -9.02
N GLN A 238 -9.53 -6.39 -9.70
CA GLN A 238 -8.32 -6.89 -9.05
C GLN A 238 -7.75 -5.88 -8.05
N LEU A 239 -7.72 -4.60 -8.43
CA LEU A 239 -7.27 -3.52 -7.55
C LEU A 239 -8.18 -3.35 -6.33
N LEU A 240 -9.51 -3.45 -6.50
CA LEU A 240 -10.45 -3.41 -5.38
C LEU A 240 -10.26 -4.59 -4.41
N ILE A 241 -9.97 -5.79 -4.93
CA ILE A 241 -9.67 -6.97 -4.10
C ILE A 241 -8.41 -6.69 -3.26
N GLU A 242 -7.34 -6.21 -3.87
CA GLU A 242 -6.09 -5.88 -3.16
C GLU A 242 -6.29 -4.80 -2.08
N GLN A 243 -7.08 -3.76 -2.39
CA GLN A 243 -7.44 -2.74 -1.42
C GLN A 243 -8.23 -3.33 -0.24
N GLN A 244 -9.21 -4.18 -0.52
CA GLN A 244 -10.03 -4.82 0.52
C GLN A 244 -9.20 -5.72 1.42
N GLU A 245 -8.30 -6.52 0.84
CA GLU A 245 -7.37 -7.33 1.63
C GLU A 245 -6.47 -6.48 2.52
N SER A 246 -5.96 -5.36 2.01
CA SER A 246 -5.12 -4.45 2.79
C SER A 246 -5.87 -3.84 3.98
N SER A 247 -7.14 -3.46 3.77
CA SER A 247 -8.02 -2.92 4.81
C SER A 247 -8.32 -3.98 5.88
N LEU A 248 -8.64 -5.20 5.47
CA LEU A 248 -8.88 -6.32 6.38
C LEU A 248 -7.64 -6.65 7.23
N ARG A 249 -6.44 -6.58 6.62
CA ARG A 249 -5.17 -6.76 7.36
C ARG A 249 -4.97 -5.67 8.40
N ARG A 250 -5.24 -4.40 8.06
CA ARG A 250 -5.15 -3.27 9.02
C ARG A 250 -6.16 -3.43 10.15
N GLU A 251 -7.39 -3.82 9.84
CA GLU A 251 -8.42 -4.06 10.84
C GLU A 251 -7.99 -5.15 11.84
N ARG A 252 -7.49 -6.29 11.35
CA ARG A 252 -6.95 -7.37 12.21
C ARG A 252 -5.79 -6.90 13.08
N GLN A 253 -4.88 -6.08 12.55
CA GLN A 253 -3.78 -5.50 13.34
C GLN A 253 -4.29 -4.56 14.43
N LEU A 254 -5.30 -3.74 14.14
CA LEU A 254 -5.91 -2.85 15.12
C LEU A 254 -6.64 -3.66 16.21
N GLN A 255 -7.40 -4.68 15.85
CA GLN A 255 -8.05 -5.58 16.81
C GLN A 255 -7.03 -6.23 17.75
N ALA A 256 -5.90 -6.72 17.22
CA ALA A 256 -4.82 -7.29 18.03
C ALA A 256 -4.21 -6.26 18.99
N LYS A 257 -3.95 -5.03 18.54
CA LYS A 257 -3.46 -3.94 19.39
C LYS A 257 -4.44 -3.55 20.50
N VAL A 258 -5.74 -3.52 20.19
CA VAL A 258 -6.78 -3.23 21.19
C VAL A 258 -6.77 -4.28 22.30
N LEU A 259 -6.67 -5.57 21.94
CA LEU A 259 -6.55 -6.65 22.92
C LEU A 259 -5.28 -6.51 23.77
N GLU A 260 -4.14 -6.20 23.15
CA GLU A 260 -2.88 -5.99 23.88
C GLU A 260 -2.98 -4.83 24.88
N VAL A 261 -3.53 -3.68 24.46
CA VAL A 261 -3.74 -2.52 25.36
C VAL A 261 -4.72 -2.87 26.48
N HIS A 262 -5.77 -3.64 26.17
CA HIS A 262 -6.74 -4.08 27.17
C HIS A 262 -6.07 -4.95 28.26
N ASP A 263 -5.23 -5.91 27.88
CA ASP A 263 -4.48 -6.74 28.81
C ASP A 263 -3.49 -5.92 29.65
N GLN A 264 -2.82 -4.93 29.05
CA GLN A 264 -1.92 -4.02 29.77
C GLN A 264 -2.67 -3.18 30.82
N LEU A 265 -3.85 -2.66 30.46
CA LEU A 265 -4.71 -1.91 31.38
C LEU A 265 -5.18 -2.80 32.53
N ALA A 266 -5.61 -4.02 32.26
CA ALA A 266 -6.04 -4.96 33.29
C ALA A 266 -4.92 -5.24 34.31
N ARG A 267 -3.69 -5.45 33.85
CA ARG A 267 -2.51 -5.61 34.72
C ARG A 267 -2.22 -4.36 35.55
N ARG A 268 -2.31 -3.18 34.93
CA ARG A 268 -2.10 -1.90 35.62
C ARG A 268 -3.14 -1.65 36.70
N ASP A 269 -4.39 -2.01 36.46
CA ASP A 269 -5.45 -1.90 37.46
C ASP A 269 -5.21 -2.83 38.65
N GLU A 270 -4.70 -4.05 38.42
CA GLU A 270 -4.29 -4.95 39.50
C GLU A 270 -3.11 -4.41 40.32
N GLU A 271 -2.08 -3.89 39.65
CA GLU A 271 -0.93 -3.23 40.30
C GLU A 271 -1.38 -2.03 41.15
N LEU A 272 -2.25 -1.17 40.60
CA LEU A 272 -2.81 -0.03 41.32
C LEU A 272 -3.63 -0.46 42.54
N ARG A 273 -4.47 -1.49 42.41
CA ARG A 273 -5.23 -2.05 43.55
C ARG A 273 -4.31 -2.61 44.62
N ALA A 274 -3.23 -3.30 44.25
CA ALA A 274 -2.25 -3.81 45.19
C ALA A 274 -1.49 -2.69 45.91
N ALA A 275 -1.04 -1.68 45.17
CA ALA A 275 -0.39 -0.50 45.73
C ALA A 275 -1.32 0.27 46.68
N HIS A 276 -2.60 0.42 46.33
CA HIS A 276 -3.59 1.07 47.18
C HIS A 276 -3.81 0.31 48.50
N ARG A 277 -3.91 -1.03 48.45
CA ARG A 277 -3.97 -1.87 49.66
C ARG A 277 -2.72 -1.69 50.53
N GLY A 278 -1.54 -1.74 49.93
CA GLY A 278 -0.27 -1.54 50.65
C GLY A 278 -0.18 -0.16 51.32
N ALA A 279 -0.65 0.89 50.64
CA ALA A 279 -0.71 2.24 51.21
C ALA A 279 -1.69 2.32 52.40
N GLN A 280 -2.86 1.69 52.30
CA GLN A 280 -3.82 1.62 53.41
C GLN A 280 -3.25 0.86 54.62
N GLU A 281 -2.56 -0.26 54.40
CA GLU A 281 -1.90 -1.02 55.47
C GLU A 281 -0.78 -0.20 56.14
N SER A 282 0.03 0.52 55.34
CA SER A 282 1.07 1.40 55.88
C SER A 282 0.49 2.56 56.68
N ALA A 283 -0.60 3.16 56.23
CA ALA A 283 -1.30 4.21 56.97
C ALA A 283 -1.84 3.67 58.30
N ALA A 284 -2.51 2.52 58.29
CA ALA A 284 -3.01 1.89 59.52
C ALA A 284 -1.89 1.53 60.51
N ARG A 285 -0.72 1.10 60.02
CA ARG A 285 0.48 0.87 60.86
C ARG A 285 1.01 2.17 61.46
N SER A 286 1.04 3.26 60.70
CA SER A 286 1.43 4.57 61.21
C SER A 286 0.47 5.03 62.30
N ASP A 287 -0.84 4.98 62.07
CA ASP A 287 -1.86 5.37 63.04
C ASP A 287 -1.77 4.56 64.34
N ALA A 288 -1.50 3.25 64.22
CA ALA A 288 -1.30 2.37 65.37
C ALA A 288 -0.01 2.73 66.15
N ALA A 289 1.08 3.01 65.44
CA ALA A 289 2.35 3.43 66.04
C ALA A 289 2.20 4.78 66.76
N ASP A 290 1.54 5.76 66.14
CA ASP A 290 1.26 7.07 66.72
C ASP A 290 0.39 6.94 67.98
N SER A 291 -0.63 6.06 67.94
CA SER A 291 -1.47 5.74 69.09
C SER A 291 -0.68 5.09 70.24
N GLU A 292 0.28 4.20 69.93
CA GLU A 292 1.15 3.59 70.93
C GLU A 292 2.14 4.60 71.52
N LEU A 293 2.70 5.46 70.69
CA LEU A 293 3.61 6.54 71.10
C LEU A 293 2.91 7.48 72.08
N ALA A 294 1.68 7.91 71.77
CA ALA A 294 0.86 8.73 72.66
C ALA A 294 0.57 8.05 74.01
N ARG A 295 0.34 6.72 74.01
CA ARG A 295 0.18 5.96 75.26
C ARG A 295 1.46 5.94 76.09
N ARG A 296 2.61 5.72 75.44
CA ARG A 296 3.93 5.70 76.10
C ARG A 296 4.28 7.06 76.67
N GLU A 297 4.01 8.14 75.94
CA GLU A 297 4.19 9.51 76.42
C GLU A 297 3.36 9.80 77.67
N LYS A 298 2.09 9.39 77.68
CA LYS A 298 1.22 9.53 78.86
C LYS A 298 1.75 8.74 80.06
N TYR A 299 2.18 7.50 79.84
CA TYR A 299 2.75 6.66 80.90
C TYR A 299 4.07 7.23 81.44
N ALA A 300 4.94 7.75 80.56
CA ALA A 300 6.17 8.43 80.95
C ALA A 300 5.89 9.67 81.80
N PHE A 301 4.86 10.44 81.44
CA PHE A 301 4.43 11.60 82.23
C PHE A 301 3.94 11.22 83.63
N GLU A 302 3.17 10.12 83.75
CA GLU A 302 2.72 9.59 85.04
C GLU A 302 3.90 9.15 85.91
N LEU A 303 4.86 8.42 85.34
CA LEU A 303 6.10 8.00 85.99
C LEU A 303 6.94 9.18 86.49
N LEU A 304 7.10 10.23 85.66
CA LEU A 304 7.82 11.44 86.06
C LEU A 304 7.16 12.12 87.26
N ARG A 305 5.83 12.21 87.26
CA ARG A 305 5.07 12.77 88.38
C ARG A 305 5.22 11.94 89.66
N GLU A 306 5.30 10.62 89.53
CA GLU A 306 5.50 9.73 90.66
C GLU A 306 6.93 9.81 91.21
N LEU A 307 7.93 9.92 90.32
CA LEU A 307 9.30 10.24 90.70
C LEU A 307 9.38 11.56 91.47
N GLU A 308 8.74 12.63 90.99
CA GLU A 308 8.70 13.92 91.70
C GLU A 308 8.12 13.80 93.12
N LYS A 309 7.07 13.00 93.31
CA LYS A 309 6.51 12.73 94.65
C LYS A 309 7.52 12.00 95.53
N MET A 310 8.18 10.98 95.00
CA MET A 310 9.20 10.22 95.73
C MET A 310 10.39 11.10 96.11
N THR A 311 10.82 12.02 95.22
CA THR A 311 11.88 12.99 95.52
C THR A 311 11.47 13.91 96.67
N ARG A 312 10.24 14.44 96.68
CA ARG A 312 9.73 15.24 97.81
C ARG A 312 9.67 14.45 99.10
N TYR A 313 9.21 13.20 99.05
CA TYR A 313 9.15 12.33 100.21
C TYR A 313 10.55 12.04 100.78
N LYS A 314 11.54 11.88 99.89
CA LYS A 314 12.95 11.75 100.28
C LYS A 314 13.44 13.04 100.96
N ASP A 315 13.19 14.21 100.39
CA ASP A 315 13.61 15.49 100.97
C ASP A 315 12.99 15.72 102.37
N GLU A 316 11.71 15.34 102.54
CA GLU A 316 11.02 15.37 103.85
C GLU A 316 11.67 14.45 104.88
N LEU A 317 12.04 13.23 104.49
CA LEU A 317 12.75 12.28 105.36
C LEU A 317 14.14 12.81 105.74
N GLU A 318 14.88 13.39 104.80
CA GLU A 318 16.19 14.02 105.07
C GLU A 318 16.05 15.20 106.04
N ALA A 319 15.04 16.05 105.88
CA ALA A 319 14.73 17.13 106.81
C ALA A 319 14.39 16.62 108.22
N GLY A 320 13.58 15.56 108.31
CA GLY A 320 13.25 14.90 109.58
C GLY A 320 14.48 14.31 110.29
N LEU A 321 15.39 13.70 109.54
CA LEU A 321 16.68 13.23 110.03
C LEU A 321 17.53 14.38 110.60
N GLY A 322 17.53 15.53 109.93
CA GLY A 322 18.19 16.75 110.42
C GLY A 322 17.64 17.25 111.76
N ILE A 323 16.31 17.20 111.95
CA ILE A 323 15.66 17.59 113.22
C ILE A 323 16.03 16.60 114.34
N LEU A 324 16.00 15.31 114.07
CA LEU A 324 16.38 14.28 115.04
C LEU A 324 17.84 14.41 115.46
N SER A 325 18.74 14.74 114.54
CA SER A 325 20.14 15.01 114.85
C SER A 325 20.29 16.19 115.82
N ARG A 326 19.59 17.31 115.57
CA ARG A 326 19.62 18.47 116.49
C ARG A 326 19.06 18.16 117.86
N ASN A 327 17.97 17.40 117.94
CA ASN A 327 17.39 16.99 119.22
C ASN A 327 18.33 16.06 120.00
N LYS A 328 19.05 15.17 119.30
CA LYS A 328 20.08 14.34 119.90
C LYS A 328 21.18 15.20 120.52
N ASP A 329 21.70 16.18 119.78
CA ASP A 329 22.74 17.09 120.26
C ASP A 329 22.25 17.90 121.48
N GLU A 330 20.99 18.36 121.47
CA GLU A 330 20.38 19.10 122.58
C GLU A 330 20.19 18.24 123.84
N LEU A 331 19.80 16.97 123.68
CA LEU A 331 19.69 16.01 124.78
C LEU A 331 21.05 15.67 125.39
N GLU A 332 22.09 15.56 124.57
CA GLU A 332 23.47 15.35 125.06
C GLU A 332 23.93 16.52 125.93
N VAL A 333 23.63 17.77 125.54
CA VAL A 333 23.94 18.96 126.36
C VAL A 333 23.18 18.97 127.69
N ARG A 334 21.89 18.61 127.68
CA ARG A 334 21.08 18.50 128.91
C ARG A 334 21.60 17.41 129.83
N LEU A 335 22.03 16.27 129.28
CA LEU A 335 22.60 15.17 130.05
C LEU A 335 23.87 15.59 130.80
N VAL A 336 24.76 16.34 130.13
CA VAL A 336 25.97 16.90 130.76
C VAL A 336 25.61 17.85 131.90
N THR A 337 24.55 18.64 131.75
CA THR A 337 24.10 19.61 132.75
C THR A 337 23.52 18.93 133.99
N VAL A 338 22.69 17.90 133.78
CA VAL A 338 22.09 17.10 134.87
C VAL A 338 23.16 16.32 135.63
N SER A 339 24.16 15.78 134.93
CA SER A 339 25.27 15.09 135.59
C SER A 339 26.06 16.02 136.51
N ARG A 340 26.28 17.27 136.09
CA ARG A 340 26.93 18.29 136.91
C ARG A 340 26.12 18.67 138.16
N GLN A 341 24.81 18.76 138.06
CA GLN A 341 23.92 19.01 139.20
C GLN A 341 23.92 17.84 140.20
N LYS A 342 23.98 16.60 139.70
CA LYS A 342 24.09 15.40 140.54
C LYS A 342 25.35 15.43 141.40
N ASP A 343 26.50 15.74 140.79
CA ASP A 343 27.79 15.80 141.51
C ASP A 343 27.79 16.90 142.60
N GLU A 344 27.09 18.00 142.37
CA GLU A 344 26.93 19.11 143.32
C GLU A 344 26.06 18.74 144.54
N VAL A 345 25.01 17.96 144.32
CA VAL A 345 24.13 17.44 145.38
C VAL A 345 24.85 16.38 146.21
N GLU A 346 25.62 15.49 145.59
CA GLU A 346 26.43 14.48 146.30
C GLU A 346 27.49 15.14 147.19
N ALA A 347 28.14 16.22 146.72
CA ALA A 347 29.09 17.01 147.52
C ALA A 347 28.43 17.75 148.70
N ARG A 348 27.16 18.16 148.59
CA ARG A 348 26.38 18.70 149.72
C ARG A 348 25.99 17.61 150.71
N LEU A 349 25.61 16.42 150.23
CA LEU A 349 25.26 15.28 151.08
C LEU A 349 26.47 14.79 151.92
N ALA A 350 27.67 14.81 151.33
CA ALA A 350 28.92 14.45 152.00
C ALA A 350 29.29 15.43 153.15
N ARG A 351 28.99 16.73 152.99
CA ARG A 351 29.22 17.75 154.03
C ARG A 351 28.22 17.63 155.19
N PHE A 352 26.95 17.34 154.89
CA PHE A 352 25.93 17.12 155.92
C PHE A 352 26.20 15.86 156.76
N ARG A 353 26.76 14.80 156.15
CA ARG A 353 27.14 13.57 156.86
C ARG A 353 28.25 13.75 157.91
N ARG A 354 29.06 14.80 157.84
CA ARG A 354 30.18 15.03 158.78
C ARG A 354 29.79 15.83 160.04
N SER A 355 28.59 16.40 160.13
CA SER A 355 28.20 17.30 161.23
C SER A 355 27.21 16.74 162.26
N LEU A 356 26.94 15.42 162.27
CA LEU A 356 25.91 14.81 163.13
C LEU A 356 26.47 13.94 164.29
N PRO A 357 26.14 14.24 165.56
CA PRO A 357 26.56 13.46 166.75
C PRO A 357 26.02 12.02 166.83
N GLY A 358 26.87 11.10 167.31
CA GLY A 358 26.77 9.63 167.24
C GLY A 358 25.65 8.90 168.00
N ARG A 359 24.60 9.59 168.48
CA ARG A 359 23.40 8.93 169.05
C ARG A 359 22.17 8.98 168.13
N VAL A 360 22.17 9.79 167.06
CA VAL A 360 21.04 9.92 166.12
C VAL A 360 21.18 9.05 164.86
N TYR A 361 22.41 8.73 164.45
CA TYR A 361 22.68 7.85 163.29
C TYR A 361 22.12 6.41 163.44
N ARG A 362 21.90 5.94 164.68
CA ARG A 362 21.27 4.63 164.95
C ARG A 362 19.74 4.63 164.84
N PHE A 363 19.07 5.78 164.86
CA PHE A 363 17.61 5.86 164.74
C PHE A 363 17.15 6.02 163.28
N ILE A 364 17.92 6.72 162.44
CA ILE A 364 17.55 6.99 161.04
C ILE A 364 17.88 5.82 160.09
N ARG A 365 18.77 4.90 160.50
CA ARG A 365 19.10 3.69 159.72
C ARG A 365 17.96 2.64 159.69
N GLY A 366 16.89 2.83 160.47
CA GLY A 366 15.71 1.95 160.47
C GLY A 366 14.63 2.29 159.43
N LEU A 367 14.68 3.47 158.79
CA LEU A 367 13.58 3.98 157.96
C LEU A 367 13.83 3.93 156.44
N TRP A 368 15.01 3.50 155.98
CA TRP A 368 15.42 3.55 154.57
C TRP A 368 15.76 2.16 153.99
N LYS A 369 14.91 1.18 154.27
CA LYS A 369 14.73 -0.03 153.45
C LYS A 369 13.27 -0.13 153.00
N LYS A 370 12.90 0.72 152.05
CA LYS A 370 11.88 0.48 151.03
C LYS A 370 12.29 1.24 149.77
#